data_AF-A0A383A8X2-F1
#
_entry.id   AF-A0A383A8X2-F1
#
_cell.length_a   1.000
_cell.length_b   1.000
_cell.length_c   1.000
_cell.angle_alpha   90.00
_cell.angle_beta   90.00
_cell.angle_gamma   90.00
#
_symmetry.space_group_name_H-M   'P 1'
#
loop_
_entity.id
_entity.type
_entity.pdbx_description
1 polymer ?
#
loop_
_entity_poly.entity_id
_entity_poly.type
_entity_poly.pdbx_seq_one_letter_code
_entity_poly.pdbx_strand_id
1 'polypeptide(L)'
;LKVVTTGTFIAAVIGVISGYYGGRTDDFIMRITDVFIAIPGLVLALALMAVTGNTSIEYLMYALIIVWWPGFTRLVRAEALRIRKLPYIEAAKASGATDFRIIFKHVLPNCITSIVVIATMDMGGIVLSLAGLGFLGFGGGPALAEWGKLVSFGQGYLIQGYWWAFFFPGLVIALWALGFYLLGDGIRDILDPRQRS
;
A
#
# COMPACT_ATOMS: atom_id res chain seq x y z
N LEU A 1 9.05 -0.13 -4.48
CA LEU A 1 8.42 0.34 -5.74
C LEU A 1 7.39 -0.64 -6.32
N LYS A 2 7.78 -1.83 -6.83
CA LYS A 2 6.83 -2.79 -7.45
C LYS A 2 5.61 -3.13 -6.58
N VAL A 3 5.78 -3.32 -5.28
CA VAL A 3 4.65 -3.56 -4.35
C VAL A 3 3.67 -2.38 -4.36
N VAL A 4 4.17 -1.16 -4.15
CA VAL A 4 3.35 0.06 -4.12
C VAL A 4 2.69 0.30 -5.45
N THR A 5 3.42 0.29 -6.57
CA THR A 5 2.84 0.61 -7.89
C THR A 5 1.74 -0.36 -8.28
N THR A 6 1.99 -1.66 -8.13
CA THR A 6 1.02 -2.70 -8.52
C THR A 6 -0.16 -2.74 -7.55
N GLY A 7 0.10 -2.69 -6.24
CA GLY A 7 -0.95 -2.65 -5.22
C GLY A 7 -1.84 -1.42 -5.35
N THR A 8 -1.22 -0.26 -5.58
CA THR A 8 -1.92 1.02 -5.80
C THR A 8 -2.79 0.96 -7.03
N PHE A 9 -2.27 0.44 -8.15
CA PHE A 9 -3.03 0.31 -9.39
C PHE A 9 -4.26 -0.60 -9.21
N ILE A 10 -4.08 -1.79 -8.63
CA ILE A 10 -5.17 -2.75 -8.39
C ILE A 10 -6.24 -2.12 -7.50
N ALA A 11 -5.83 -1.55 -6.36
CA ALA A 11 -6.74 -0.95 -5.40
C ALA A 11 -7.42 0.31 -5.94
N ALA A 12 -6.74 1.12 -6.77
CA ALA A 12 -7.35 2.29 -7.40
C ALA A 12 -8.46 1.88 -8.36
N VAL A 13 -8.22 0.87 -9.21
CA VAL A 13 -9.22 0.34 -10.13
C VAL A 13 -10.41 -0.23 -9.35
N ILE A 14 -10.16 -1.12 -8.40
CA ILE A 14 -11.22 -1.77 -7.63
C ILE A 14 -11.99 -0.75 -6.77
N GLY A 15 -11.29 0.16 -6.09
CA GLY A 15 -11.87 1.15 -5.21
C GLY A 15 -12.71 2.19 -5.96
N VAL A 16 -12.24 2.66 -7.12
CA VAL A 16 -13.03 3.58 -7.96
C VAL A 16 -14.29 2.88 -8.48
N ILE A 17 -14.20 1.63 -8.92
CA ILE A 17 -15.37 0.86 -9.38
C ILE A 17 -16.37 0.68 -8.21
N SER A 18 -15.92 0.23 -7.04
CA SER A 18 -16.78 0.01 -5.87
C SER A 18 -17.43 1.32 -5.40
N GLY A 19 -16.67 2.40 -5.25
CA GLY A 19 -17.21 3.70 -4.82
C GLY A 19 -18.11 4.37 -5.87
N TYR A 20 -17.79 4.23 -7.16
CA TYR A 20 -18.58 4.83 -8.24
C TYR A 20 -19.90 4.11 -8.50
N TYR A 21 -19.93 2.77 -8.48
CA TYR A 21 -21.18 2.03 -8.74
C TYR A 21 -22.02 1.87 -7.47
N GLY A 22 -21.42 1.66 -6.31
CA GLY A 22 -22.16 1.49 -5.05
C GLY A 22 -23.06 0.25 -5.03
N GLY A 23 -23.94 0.17 -4.02
CA GLY A 23 -24.94 -0.88 -3.89
C GLY A 23 -24.33 -2.29 -3.92
N ARG A 24 -24.92 -3.19 -4.72
CA ARG A 24 -24.48 -4.61 -4.77
C ARG A 24 -23.03 -4.80 -5.22
N THR A 25 -22.55 -3.97 -6.15
CA THR A 25 -21.15 -4.07 -6.62
C THR A 25 -20.17 -3.75 -5.51
N ASP A 26 -20.50 -2.72 -4.74
CA ASP A 26 -19.73 -2.27 -3.59
C ASP A 26 -19.77 -3.31 -2.47
N ASP A 27 -20.96 -3.81 -2.13
CA ASP A 27 -21.13 -4.85 -1.11
C ASP A 27 -20.33 -6.12 -1.43
N PHE A 28 -20.32 -6.55 -2.69
CA PHE A 28 -19.56 -7.72 -3.12
C PHE A 28 -18.04 -7.50 -3.01
N ILE A 29 -17.54 -6.37 -3.53
CA ILE A 29 -16.10 -6.03 -3.48
C ILE A 29 -15.65 -5.86 -2.03
N MET A 30 -16.45 -5.21 -1.19
CA MET A 30 -16.15 -5.02 0.23
C MET A 30 -16.17 -6.33 0.99
N ARG A 31 -17.08 -7.26 0.71
CA ARG A 31 -17.03 -8.60 1.31
C ARG A 31 -15.72 -9.33 1.03
N ILE A 32 -15.23 -9.30 -0.21
CA ILE A 32 -13.93 -9.89 -0.55
C ILE A 32 -12.83 -9.18 0.24
N THR A 33 -12.83 -7.85 0.23
CA THR A 33 -11.87 -7.00 0.95
C THR A 33 -11.84 -7.32 2.45
N ASP A 34 -13.01 -7.52 3.06
CA ASP A 34 -13.19 -7.81 4.48
C ASP A 34 -12.59 -9.16 4.87
N VAL A 35 -12.67 -10.17 3.98
CA VAL A 35 -12.04 -11.49 4.21
C VAL A 35 -10.52 -11.36 4.34
N PHE A 36 -9.87 -10.56 3.49
CA PHE A 36 -8.42 -10.37 3.58
C PHE A 36 -8.03 -9.58 4.84
N ILE A 37 -8.81 -8.57 5.22
CA ILE A 37 -8.52 -7.71 6.37
C ILE A 37 -8.79 -8.43 7.71
N ALA A 38 -9.62 -9.47 7.71
CA ALA A 38 -9.85 -10.28 8.90
C ALA A 38 -8.59 -10.99 9.42
N ILE A 39 -7.59 -11.20 8.56
CA ILE A 39 -6.32 -11.83 8.91
C ILE A 39 -5.25 -10.74 9.07
N PRO A 40 -4.47 -10.73 10.17
CA PRO A 40 -3.35 -9.79 10.31
C PRO A 40 -2.41 -9.89 9.11
N GLY A 41 -2.09 -8.74 8.49
CA GLY A 41 -1.43 -8.73 7.17
C GLY A 41 -0.08 -9.44 7.13
N LEU A 42 0.77 -9.27 8.15
CA LEU A 42 2.05 -9.99 8.24
C LEU A 42 1.86 -11.50 8.36
N VAL A 43 0.84 -11.95 9.12
CA VAL A 43 0.54 -13.37 9.29
C VAL A 43 0.05 -13.96 7.97
N LEU A 44 -0.81 -13.25 7.24
CA LEU A 44 -1.26 -13.68 5.91
C LEU A 44 -0.09 -13.73 4.92
N ALA A 45 0.80 -12.75 4.94
CA ALA A 45 2.00 -12.75 4.08
C ALA A 45 2.91 -13.96 4.38
N LEU A 46 3.14 -14.27 5.66
CA LEU A 46 3.91 -15.45 6.08
C LEU A 46 3.25 -16.74 5.63
N ALA A 47 1.94 -16.86 5.79
CA ALA A 47 1.19 -18.03 5.35
C ALA A 47 1.30 -18.25 3.83
N LEU A 48 1.16 -17.18 3.03
CA LEU A 48 1.36 -17.23 1.58
C LEU A 48 2.78 -17.68 1.22
N MET A 49 3.80 -17.13 1.89
CA MET A 49 5.18 -17.53 1.68
C MET A 49 5.42 -19.00 2.03
N ALA A 50 4.89 -19.47 3.17
CA ALA A 50 5.00 -20.85 3.60
C ALA A 50 4.34 -21.83 2.61
N VAL A 51 3.17 -21.49 2.08
CA VAL A 51 2.47 -22.31 1.07
C VAL A 51 3.26 -22.41 -0.23
N THR A 52 3.89 -21.30 -0.66
CA THR A 52 4.69 -21.32 -1.90
C THR A 52 6.01 -22.08 -1.75
N GLY A 53 6.53 -22.25 -0.52
CA GLY A 53 7.83 -22.84 -0.25
C GLY A 53 9.02 -22.04 -0.81
N ASN A 54 8.78 -20.85 -1.36
CA ASN A 54 9.78 -20.03 -2.03
C ASN A 54 10.18 -18.86 -1.13
N THR A 55 11.47 -18.73 -0.82
CA THR A 55 11.97 -17.67 0.05
C THR A 55 12.45 -16.43 -0.70
N SER A 56 12.34 -16.38 -2.03
CA SER A 56 12.82 -15.26 -2.84
C SER A 56 12.07 -13.96 -2.55
N ILE A 57 12.78 -12.85 -2.76
CA ILE A 57 12.23 -11.51 -2.56
C ILE A 57 11.02 -11.23 -3.47
N GLU A 58 10.98 -11.86 -4.65
CA GLU A 58 9.89 -11.65 -5.60
C GLU A 58 8.56 -12.21 -5.09
N TYR A 59 8.56 -13.43 -4.54
CA TYR A 59 7.36 -14.05 -3.97
C TYR A 59 6.87 -13.28 -2.75
N LEU A 60 7.81 -12.76 -1.96
CA LEU A 60 7.49 -11.91 -0.82
C LEU A 60 6.83 -10.61 -1.25
N MET A 61 7.28 -10.00 -2.33
CA MET A 61 6.61 -8.83 -2.92
C MET A 61 5.20 -9.15 -3.40
N TYR A 62 4.97 -10.31 -4.01
CA TYR A 62 3.62 -10.73 -4.41
C TYR A 62 2.71 -10.97 -3.20
N ALA A 63 3.22 -11.62 -2.15
CA ALA A 63 2.48 -11.81 -0.91
C ALA A 63 2.04 -10.47 -0.30
N LEU A 64 2.95 -9.48 -0.27
CA LEU A 64 2.62 -8.14 0.21
C LEU A 64 1.59 -7.42 -0.67
N ILE A 65 1.64 -7.56 -2.00
CA ILE A 65 0.61 -6.98 -2.90
C ILE A 65 -0.77 -7.55 -2.55
N ILE A 66 -0.88 -8.87 -2.35
CA ILE A 66 -2.13 -9.57 -2.01
C ILE A 66 -2.68 -9.14 -0.64
N VAL A 67 -1.80 -8.84 0.30
CA VAL A 67 -2.18 -8.40 1.64
C VAL A 67 -2.57 -6.93 1.67
N TRP A 68 -1.94 -6.10 0.85
CA TRP A 68 -2.02 -4.65 0.98
C TRP A 68 -3.15 -4.00 0.18
N TRP A 69 -3.50 -4.55 -0.99
CA TRP A 69 -4.57 -4.01 -1.85
C TRP A 69 -5.93 -3.76 -1.15
N PRO A 70 -6.41 -4.56 -0.18
CA PRO A 70 -7.75 -4.38 0.39
C PRO A 70 -7.87 -3.09 1.20
N GLY A 71 -6.88 -2.80 2.05
CA GLY A 71 -6.87 -1.59 2.87
C GLY A 71 -6.86 -0.33 2.00
N PHE A 72 -6.02 -0.34 0.98
CA PHE A 72 -5.94 0.78 0.04
C PHE A 72 -7.20 0.91 -0.84
N THR A 73 -7.85 -0.21 -1.19
CA THR A 73 -9.14 -0.21 -1.91
C THR A 73 -10.22 0.52 -1.13
N ARG A 74 -10.32 0.30 0.20
CA ARG A 74 -11.31 1.00 1.04
C ARG A 74 -11.11 2.51 1.05
N LEU A 75 -9.85 2.96 1.05
CA LEU A 75 -9.50 4.38 1.02
C LEU A 75 -9.92 5.02 -0.31
N VAL A 76 -9.56 4.39 -1.44
CA VAL A 76 -9.94 4.88 -2.78
C VAL A 76 -11.46 4.83 -2.97
N ARG A 77 -12.13 3.80 -2.47
CA ARG A 77 -13.59 3.70 -2.45
C ARG A 77 -14.23 4.89 -1.74
N ALA A 78 -13.76 5.22 -0.54
CA ALA A 78 -14.33 6.31 0.24
C ALA A 78 -14.25 7.64 -0.53
N GLU A 79 -13.13 7.89 -1.20
CA GLU A 79 -12.94 9.10 -2.00
C GLU A 79 -13.79 9.09 -3.28
N ALA A 80 -13.84 7.97 -4.00
CA ALA A 80 -14.69 7.83 -5.18
C ALA A 80 -16.18 8.00 -4.85
N LEU A 81 -16.64 7.46 -3.72
CA LEU A 81 -18.01 7.62 -3.22
C LEU A 81 -18.32 9.09 -2.88
N ARG A 82 -17.37 9.81 -2.28
CA ARG A 82 -17.48 11.25 -1.98
C ARG A 82 -17.60 12.05 -3.26
N ILE A 83 -16.71 11.82 -4.23
CA ILE A 83 -16.69 12.54 -5.51
C ILE A 83 -17.95 12.29 -6.32
N ARG A 84 -18.43 11.04 -6.37
CA ARG A 84 -19.65 10.67 -7.11
C ARG A 84 -20.88 11.50 -6.69
N LYS A 85 -20.94 11.94 -5.43
CA LYS A 85 -22.06 12.70 -4.85
C LYS A 85 -21.94 14.22 -5.06
N LEU A 86 -20.94 14.70 -5.81
CA LEU A 86 -20.76 16.13 -6.06
C LEU A 86 -21.74 16.65 -7.13
N PRO A 87 -22.27 17.88 -7.01
CA PRO A 87 -23.30 18.39 -7.92
C PRO A 87 -22.90 18.40 -9.41
N TYR A 88 -21.62 18.65 -9.71
CA TYR A 88 -21.15 18.65 -11.10
C TYR A 88 -21.14 17.25 -11.73
N ILE A 89 -21.04 16.18 -10.93
CA ILE A 89 -21.19 14.80 -11.41
C ILE A 89 -22.64 14.53 -11.77
N GLU A 90 -23.58 14.97 -10.93
CA GLU A 90 -25.01 14.85 -11.21
C GLU A 90 -25.41 15.64 -12.47
N ALA A 91 -24.90 16.87 -12.63
CA ALA A 91 -25.09 17.68 -13.83
C ALA A 91 -24.50 17.02 -15.09
N ALA A 92 -23.31 16.41 -14.99
CA ALA A 92 -22.71 15.67 -16.09
C ALA A 92 -23.56 14.46 -16.51
N LYS A 93 -24.13 13.72 -15.53
CA LYS A 93 -25.06 12.62 -15.80
C LYS A 93 -26.35 13.10 -16.46
N ALA A 94 -26.95 14.18 -15.97
CA ALA A 94 -28.14 14.78 -16.55
C ALA A 94 -27.90 15.28 -17.99
N SER A 95 -26.66 15.65 -18.31
CA SER A 95 -26.22 16.04 -19.65
C SER A 95 -25.90 14.86 -20.58
N GLY A 96 -26.14 13.61 -20.15
CA GLY A 96 -25.93 12.40 -20.94
C GLY A 96 -24.49 11.87 -20.97
N ALA A 97 -23.62 12.27 -20.04
CA ALA A 97 -22.27 11.69 -19.94
C ALA A 97 -22.33 10.21 -19.52
N THR A 98 -21.59 9.35 -20.23
CA THR A 98 -21.48 7.93 -19.88
C THR A 98 -20.68 7.74 -18.59
N ASP A 99 -20.96 6.65 -17.87
CA ASP A 99 -20.22 6.27 -16.66
C ASP A 99 -18.71 6.21 -16.90
N PHE A 100 -18.29 5.63 -18.02
CA PHE A 100 -16.88 5.57 -18.40
C PHE A 100 -16.25 6.98 -18.50
N ARG A 101 -16.94 7.91 -19.16
CA ARG A 101 -16.47 9.30 -19.28
C ARG A 101 -16.40 9.97 -17.91
N ILE A 102 -17.37 9.71 -17.03
CA ILE A 102 -17.39 10.30 -15.68
C ILE A 102 -16.26 9.75 -14.83
N ILE A 103 -16.05 8.43 -14.84
CA ILE A 103 -14.98 7.77 -14.09
C ILE A 103 -13.62 8.33 -14.51
N PHE A 104 -13.29 8.32 -15.81
CA PHE A 104 -11.95 8.70 -16.27
C PHE A 104 -11.71 10.21 -16.33
N LYS A 105 -12.75 11.02 -16.53
CA LYS A 105 -12.59 12.48 -16.65
C LYS A 105 -12.81 13.22 -15.33
N HIS A 106 -13.54 12.63 -14.39
CA HIS A 106 -13.92 13.31 -13.15
C HIS A 106 -13.53 12.52 -11.90
N VAL A 107 -13.93 11.25 -11.76
CA VAL A 107 -13.73 10.53 -10.50
C VAL A 107 -12.26 10.18 -10.28
N LEU A 108 -11.66 9.43 -11.21
CA LEU A 108 -10.29 8.97 -11.10
C LEU A 108 -9.29 10.13 -10.98
N PRO A 109 -9.34 11.19 -11.80
CA PRO A 109 -8.42 12.33 -11.65
C PRO A 109 -8.50 13.03 -10.30
N ASN A 110 -9.70 13.12 -9.69
CA ASN A 110 -9.86 13.70 -8.36
C ASN A 110 -9.35 12.75 -7.26
N CYS A 111 -9.40 11.44 -7.46
CA CYS A 111 -8.79 10.48 -6.52
C CYS A 111 -7.26 10.44 -6.59
N ILE A 112 -6.64 10.78 -7.73
CA ILE A 112 -5.18 10.65 -7.93
C ILE A 112 -4.38 11.39 -6.85
N THR A 113 -4.79 12.59 -6.47
CA THR A 113 -4.13 13.38 -5.42
C THR A 113 -4.03 12.60 -4.12
N SER A 114 -5.16 12.08 -3.63
CA SER A 114 -5.21 11.27 -2.41
C SER A 114 -4.46 9.95 -2.56
N ILE A 115 -4.56 9.30 -3.72
CA ILE A 115 -3.86 8.05 -4.04
C ILE A 115 -2.34 8.26 -3.94
N VAL A 116 -1.80 9.31 -4.55
CA VAL A 116 -0.36 9.59 -4.57
C VAL A 116 0.16 9.89 -3.17
N VAL A 117 -0.54 10.74 -2.40
CA VAL A 117 -0.17 11.05 -1.02
C VAL A 117 -0.05 9.79 -0.18
N ILE A 118 -1.10 8.97 -0.17
CA ILE A 118 -1.16 7.77 0.66
C ILE A 118 -0.15 6.73 0.18
N ALA A 119 -0.02 6.52 -1.14
CA ALA A 119 0.95 5.58 -1.70
C ALA A 119 2.40 5.96 -1.35
N THR A 120 2.73 7.25 -1.30
CA THR A 120 4.05 7.71 -0.87
C THR A 120 4.29 7.41 0.61
N MET A 121 3.32 7.72 1.49
CA MET A 121 3.46 7.42 2.92
C MET A 121 3.61 5.92 3.19
N ASP A 122 2.86 5.12 2.44
CA ASP A 122 2.81 3.68 2.66
C ASP A 122 4.09 2.95 2.20
N MET A 123 4.92 3.56 1.34
CA MET A 123 6.27 3.07 1.07
C MET A 123 7.06 2.79 2.36
N GLY A 124 6.87 3.60 3.40
CA GLY A 124 7.47 3.36 4.71
C GLY A 124 6.93 2.11 5.41
N GLY A 125 5.62 1.89 5.38
CA GLY A 125 5.00 0.69 5.96
C GLY A 125 5.41 -0.59 5.23
N ILE A 126 5.52 -0.54 3.91
CA ILE A 126 5.94 -1.68 3.09
C ILE A 126 7.40 -2.05 3.33
N VAL A 127 8.31 -1.07 3.48
CA VAL A 127 9.72 -1.39 3.78
C VAL A 127 9.86 -2.07 5.14
N LEU A 128 9.09 -1.63 6.13
CA LEU A 128 9.06 -2.25 7.46
C LEU A 128 8.51 -3.68 7.39
N SER A 129 7.48 -3.91 6.58
CA SER A 129 6.91 -5.24 6.37
C SER A 129 7.88 -6.17 5.64
N LEU A 130 8.55 -5.67 4.60
CA LEU A 130 9.64 -6.35 3.87
C LEU A 130 10.76 -6.75 4.83
N ALA A 131 11.27 -5.80 5.61
CA ALA A 131 12.35 -6.04 6.56
C ALA A 131 11.93 -6.99 7.68
N GLY A 132 10.68 -6.91 8.16
CA GLY A 132 10.15 -7.84 9.16
C GLY A 132 10.09 -9.29 8.66
N LEU A 133 9.61 -9.50 7.44
CA LEU A 133 9.62 -10.82 6.81
C LEU A 133 11.05 -11.29 6.50
N GLY A 134 11.90 -10.37 6.04
CA GLY A 134 13.36 -10.52 5.89
C GLY A 134 14.01 -11.10 7.12
N PHE A 135 13.76 -10.43 8.25
CA PHE A 135 14.24 -10.78 9.56
C PHE A 135 13.80 -12.19 10.00
N LEU A 136 12.58 -12.59 9.65
CA LEU A 136 12.01 -13.92 9.90
C LEU A 136 12.53 -15.00 8.92
N GLY A 137 13.45 -14.66 8.01
CA GLY A 137 14.11 -15.60 7.11
C GLY A 137 13.59 -15.58 5.67
N PHE A 138 12.56 -14.81 5.37
CA PHE A 138 11.97 -14.70 4.03
C PHE A 138 12.50 -13.45 3.31
N GLY A 139 13.23 -13.59 2.19
CA GLY A 139 13.84 -12.41 1.55
C GLY A 139 15.02 -12.68 0.61
N GLY A 140 15.13 -13.89 0.07
CA GLY A 140 16.20 -14.33 -0.83
C GLY A 140 17.31 -15.13 -0.14
N GLY A 141 18.31 -15.54 -0.90
CA GLY A 141 19.48 -16.23 -0.37
C GLY A 141 20.46 -15.29 0.35
N PRO A 142 21.46 -15.82 1.08
CA PRO A 142 22.46 -15.01 1.81
C PRO A 142 23.34 -14.13 0.92
N ALA A 143 23.37 -14.36 -0.40
CA ALA A 143 24.04 -13.48 -1.36
C ALA A 143 23.30 -12.14 -1.58
N LEU A 144 22.00 -12.08 -1.26
CA LEU A 144 21.21 -10.86 -1.30
C LEU A 144 21.33 -10.15 0.06
N ALA A 145 21.94 -8.97 0.04
CA ALA A 145 22.06 -8.09 1.20
C ALA A 145 20.71 -7.38 1.52
N GLU A 146 19.69 -8.16 1.84
CA GLU A 146 18.37 -7.68 2.26
C GLU A 146 18.46 -7.12 3.70
N TRP A 147 17.92 -5.93 3.94
CA TRP A 147 18.14 -5.18 5.18
C TRP A 147 17.59 -5.90 6.41
N GLY A 148 16.40 -6.50 6.34
CA GLY A 148 15.82 -7.29 7.42
C GLY A 148 16.68 -8.49 7.81
N LYS A 149 17.23 -9.20 6.83
CA LYS A 149 18.17 -10.31 7.04
C LYS A 149 19.47 -9.84 7.67
N LEU A 150 20.00 -8.69 7.24
CA LEU A 150 21.21 -8.13 7.84
C LEU A 150 20.99 -7.80 9.33
N VAL A 151 19.82 -7.26 9.69
CA VAL A 151 19.44 -7.05 11.09
C VAL A 151 19.40 -8.38 11.85
N SER A 152 18.73 -9.39 11.32
CA SER A 152 18.61 -10.73 11.94
C SER A 152 19.99 -11.39 12.14
N PHE A 153 20.84 -11.33 11.12
CA PHE A 153 22.22 -11.83 11.19
C PHE A 153 23.03 -11.08 12.25
N GLY A 154 23.00 -9.76 12.24
CA GLY A 154 23.75 -8.92 13.18
C GLY A 154 23.36 -9.12 14.65
N GLN A 155 22.10 -9.51 14.92
CA GLN A 155 21.63 -9.78 16.27
C GLN A 155 22.44 -10.89 16.96
N GLY A 156 22.89 -11.91 16.21
CA GLY A 156 23.68 -13.02 16.74
C GLY A 156 25.08 -12.62 17.24
N TYR A 157 25.59 -11.47 16.80
CA TYR A 157 26.94 -11.00 17.12
C TYR A 157 26.96 -9.85 18.14
N LEU A 158 25.80 -9.45 18.68
CA LEU A 158 25.68 -8.37 19.66
C LEU A 158 26.56 -8.59 20.89
N ILE A 159 26.49 -9.79 21.47
CA ILE A 159 27.24 -10.16 22.69
C ILE A 159 28.74 -10.23 22.43
N GLN A 160 29.15 -10.43 21.18
CA GLN A 160 30.54 -10.52 20.75
C GLN A 160 31.14 -9.14 20.45
N GLY A 161 30.37 -8.06 20.62
CA GLY A 161 30.82 -6.68 20.44
C GLY A 161 30.57 -6.11 19.03
N TYR A 162 30.09 -6.91 18.07
CA TYR A 162 29.81 -6.48 16.69
C TYR A 162 28.43 -5.81 16.55
N TRP A 163 28.07 -4.93 17.48
CA TRP A 163 26.74 -4.31 17.56
C TRP A 163 26.34 -3.53 16.29
N TRP A 164 27.33 -3.01 15.57
CA TRP A 164 27.15 -2.27 14.32
C TRP A 164 26.50 -3.10 13.21
N ALA A 165 26.70 -4.42 13.21
CA ALA A 165 26.14 -5.33 12.20
C ALA A 165 24.61 -5.38 12.25
N PHE A 166 24.02 -5.15 13.42
CA PHE A 166 22.57 -5.00 13.61
C PHE A 166 22.13 -3.52 13.45
N PHE A 167 22.88 -2.61 14.05
CA PHE A 167 22.46 -1.21 14.20
C PHE A 167 22.35 -0.46 12.87
N PHE A 168 23.34 -0.55 11.98
CA PHE A 168 23.32 0.22 10.73
C PHE A 168 22.22 -0.23 9.75
N PRO A 169 22.00 -1.54 9.51
CA PRO A 169 20.86 -1.97 8.70
C PRO A 169 19.51 -1.53 9.30
N GLY A 170 19.35 -1.62 10.61
CA GLY A 170 18.16 -1.14 11.31
C GLY A 170 17.95 0.37 11.16
N LEU A 171 19.03 1.15 11.27
CA LEU A 171 19.00 2.60 11.09
C LEU A 171 18.62 2.97 9.64
N VAL A 172 19.14 2.26 8.64
CA VAL A 172 18.77 2.48 7.23
C VAL A 172 17.28 2.23 7.01
N ILE A 173 16.74 1.13 7.55
CA ILE A 173 15.29 0.84 7.47
C ILE A 173 14.49 1.98 8.12
N ALA A 174 14.89 2.44 9.31
CA ALA A 174 14.22 3.50 10.04
C ALA A 174 14.24 4.84 9.27
N LEU A 175 15.42 5.25 8.77
CA LEU A 175 15.56 6.48 7.99
C LEU A 175 14.80 6.41 6.67
N TRP A 176 14.76 5.26 6.01
CA TRP A 176 13.96 5.07 4.81
C TRP A 176 12.47 5.23 5.10
N ALA A 177 11.96 4.55 6.13
CA ALA A 177 10.56 4.63 6.52
C ALA A 177 10.16 6.06 6.91
N LEU A 178 10.99 6.73 7.72
CA LEU A 178 10.78 8.12 8.12
C LEU A 178 10.83 9.08 6.92
N GLY A 179 11.79 8.91 6.02
CA GLY A 179 11.93 9.74 4.83
C GLY A 179 10.69 9.70 3.94
N PHE A 180 10.13 8.51 3.69
CA PHE A 180 8.90 8.38 2.90
C PHE A 180 7.64 8.86 3.63
N TYR A 181 7.59 8.69 4.95
CA TYR A 181 6.50 9.22 5.76
C TYR A 181 6.46 10.75 5.69
N LEU A 182 7.60 11.41 5.96
CA LEU A 182 7.75 12.86 5.88
C LEU A 182 7.53 13.40 4.45
N LEU A 183 8.01 12.69 3.43
CA LEU A 183 7.77 13.05 2.04
C LEU A 183 6.28 13.01 1.71
N GLY A 184 5.57 11.99 2.17
CA GLY A 184 4.13 11.86 1.95
C GLY A 184 3.33 12.95 2.67
N ASP A 185 3.72 13.31 3.91
CA ASP A 185 3.14 14.45 4.63
C ASP A 185 3.41 15.78 3.90
N GLY A 186 4.63 16.02 3.43
CA GLY A 186 4.94 17.22 2.65
C GLY A 186 4.15 17.31 1.33
N ILE A 187 3.97 16.20 0.63
CA ILE A 187 3.11 16.14 -0.57
C ILE A 187 1.65 16.41 -0.19
N ARG A 188 1.17 15.86 0.93
CA ARG A 188 -0.19 16.12 1.44
C ARG A 188 -0.41 17.60 1.69
N ASP A 189 0.52 18.26 2.38
CA ASP A 189 0.41 19.67 2.74
C ASP A 189 0.34 20.57 1.50
N ILE A 190 1.15 20.30 0.48
CA ILE A 190 1.14 21.05 -0.79
C ILE A 190 -0.19 20.86 -1.54
N LEU A 191 -0.78 19.67 -1.44
CA LEU A 191 -1.99 19.28 -2.17
C LEU A 191 -3.29 19.55 -1.39
N ASP A 192 -3.24 19.90 -0.11
CA ASP A 192 -4.43 20.23 0.68
C ASP A 192 -5.00 21.59 0.26
N PRO A 193 -6.21 21.64 -0.32
CA PRO A 193 -6.83 22.90 -0.75
C PRO A 193 -7.20 23.83 0.41
N ARG A 194 -7.30 23.29 1.65
CA ARG A 194 -7.77 24.05 2.82
C ARG A 194 -6.74 25.02 3.38
N GLN A 195 -5.47 24.91 2.99
CA GLN A 195 -4.44 25.87 3.39
C GLN A 195 -4.46 27.19 2.58
N ARG A 196 -5.40 27.34 1.64
CA ARG A 196 -5.54 28.53 0.77
C ARG A 196 -6.73 29.44 1.12
N SER A 197 -7.37 29.26 2.29
CA SER A 197 -8.45 30.14 2.77
C SER A 197 -7.96 31.10 3.85
#